data_AF-A0A356WWX7-F1
#
_entry.id   AF-A0A356WWX7-F1
#
_cell.length_a   1.000
_cell.length_b   1.000
_cell.length_c   1.000
_cell.angle_alpha   90.00
_cell.angle_beta   90.00
_cell.angle_gamma   90.00
#
_symmetry.space_group_name_H-M   'P 1'
#
loop_
_entity.id
_entity.type
_entity.pdbx_description
1 polymer ?
#
loop_
_entity_poly.entity_id
_entity_poly.type
_entity_poly.pdbx_seq_one_letter_code
_entity_poly.pdbx_strand_id
1 'polypeptide(L)'
;GRAEVAIEVQNLVQTLVSEYELGITIEQVVLQDINPPNPVKPSFNAVNEAQQERETLINQAKADYNRVIPRARGEAQETIQRAEGYASQRINNSEGEVSRFNDLYSEYIKAPQVTKQRIFLETMEEVLPKMGKKIITDESGSNVLPLLQMQLDGPRQTSNSTQNNNGGN
;
A
#
# COMPACT_ATOMS: atom_id res chain seq x y z
N GLY A 1 5.52 53.35 11.61
CA GLY A 1 4.19 52.74 11.87
C GLY A 1 3.74 52.98 13.30
N ARG A 2 3.52 51.92 14.10
CA ARG A 2 2.98 52.06 15.48
C ARG A 2 3.95 52.71 16.48
N ALA A 3 5.24 52.43 16.35
CA ALA A 3 6.27 53.00 17.22
C ALA A 3 6.44 54.51 17.03
N GLU A 4 6.27 54.99 15.80
CA GLU A 4 6.44 56.40 15.44
C GLU A 4 5.28 57.26 15.96
N VAL A 5 4.04 56.77 15.82
CA VAL A 5 2.85 57.41 16.39
C VAL A 5 2.89 57.41 17.93
N ALA A 6 3.44 56.36 18.55
CA ALA A 6 3.59 56.32 20.00
C ALA A 6 4.55 57.40 20.53
N ILE A 7 5.65 57.66 19.81
CA ILE A 7 6.62 58.71 20.14
C ILE A 7 6.00 60.11 19.99
N GLU A 8 5.24 60.33 18.93
CA GLU A 8 4.57 61.62 18.70
C GLU A 8 3.54 61.94 19.79
N VAL A 9 2.73 60.94 20.18
CA VAL A 9 1.76 61.07 21.28
C VAL A 9 2.48 61.30 22.61
N GLN A 10 3.58 60.59 22.87
CA GLN A 10 4.37 60.80 24.09
C GLN A 10 4.85 62.25 24.21
N ASN A 11 5.39 62.82 23.13
CA ASN A 11 5.88 64.20 23.11
C ASN A 11 4.75 65.21 23.33
N LEU A 12 3.59 64.99 22.71
CA LEU A 12 2.43 65.88 22.85
C LEU A 12 1.88 65.86 24.28
N VAL A 13 1.73 64.68 24.88
CA VAL A 13 1.24 64.57 26.27
C VAL A 13 2.28 65.11 27.26
N GLN A 14 3.58 64.89 27.03
CA GLN A 14 4.64 65.47 27.88
C GLN A 14 4.63 67.01 27.82
N THR A 15 4.36 67.59 26.65
CA THR A 15 4.24 69.04 26.47
C THR A 15 3.06 69.59 27.27
N LEU A 16 1.88 68.98 27.17
CA LEU A 16 0.69 69.38 27.92
C LEU A 16 0.91 69.27 29.44
N VAL A 17 1.51 68.17 29.90
CA VAL A 17 1.77 67.96 31.34
C VAL A 17 2.77 68.98 31.89
N SER A 18 3.72 69.42 31.07
CA SER A 18 4.68 70.48 31.41
C SER A 18 4.03 71.87 31.41
N GLU A 19 3.11 72.13 30.47
CA GLU A 19 2.33 73.38 30.40
C GLU A 19 1.40 73.55 31.61
N TYR A 20 0.81 72.46 32.10
CA TYR A 20 -0.02 72.47 33.30
C TYR A 20 0.78 72.33 34.63
N GLU A 21 2.12 72.39 34.57
CA GLU A 21 3.03 72.28 35.73
C GLU A 21 2.75 71.10 36.67
N LEU A 22 2.28 69.97 36.13
CA LEU A 22 1.80 68.83 36.93
C LEU A 22 2.94 68.03 37.59
N GLY A 23 4.21 68.30 37.24
CA GLY A 23 5.38 67.64 37.83
C GLY A 23 5.55 66.15 37.49
N ILE A 24 4.83 65.64 36.48
CA ILE A 24 4.81 64.23 36.09
C ILE A 24 5.63 64.03 34.80
N THR A 25 6.43 62.97 34.75
CA THR A 25 7.21 62.56 33.56
C THR A 25 6.64 61.28 32.97
N ILE A 26 6.43 61.26 31.65
CA ILE A 26 5.86 60.12 30.93
C ILE A 26 6.98 59.28 30.33
N GLU A 27 7.22 58.10 30.90
CA GLU A 27 8.27 57.18 30.43
C GLU A 27 7.85 56.40 29.18
N GLN A 28 6.60 55.96 29.08
CA GLN A 28 6.14 55.13 27.96
C GLN A 28 4.64 55.30 27.68
N VAL A 29 4.29 55.47 26.40
CA VAL A 29 2.90 55.45 25.90
C VAL A 29 2.65 54.14 25.14
N VAL A 30 1.75 53.31 25.66
CA VAL A 30 1.28 52.11 24.97
C VAL A 30 -0.04 52.41 24.28
N LEU A 31 -0.03 52.44 22.94
CA LEU A 31 -1.26 52.57 22.15
C LEU A 31 -2.12 51.31 22.35
N GLN A 32 -3.33 51.48 22.88
CA GLN A 32 -4.28 50.36 22.97
C GLN A 32 -4.73 49.93 21.57
N ASP A 33 -4.82 48.62 21.34
CA ASP A 33 -5.33 48.05 20.09
C ASP A 33 -6.81 48.43 19.90
N ILE A 34 -7.08 49.40 19.03
CA ILE A 34 -8.44 49.69 18.58
C ILE A 34 -8.93 48.56 17.67
N ASN A 35 -9.84 47.74 18.21
CA ASN A 35 -10.54 46.72 17.43
C ASN A 35 -11.50 47.39 16.43
N PRO A 36 -11.42 47.09 15.12
CA PRO A 36 -12.31 47.68 14.13
C PRO A 36 -13.78 47.27 14.35
N PRO A 37 -14.74 48.19 14.12
CA PRO A 37 -16.16 47.94 14.36
C PRO A 37 -16.70 46.82 13.46
N ASN A 38 -17.72 46.12 13.95
CA ASN A 38 -18.22 44.86 13.39
C ASN A 38 -18.81 44.86 11.95
N PRO A 39 -19.29 45.98 11.33
CA PRO A 39 -20.11 45.85 10.13
C PRO A 39 -19.36 45.56 8.81
N VAL A 40 -18.02 45.66 8.75
CA VAL A 40 -17.24 45.46 7.51
C VAL A 40 -16.50 44.12 7.40
N LYS A 41 -16.45 43.35 8.49
CA LYS A 41 -15.80 42.02 8.51
C LYS A 41 -16.41 41.01 7.52
N PRO A 42 -17.74 40.94 7.31
CA PRO A 42 -18.33 39.88 6.47
C PRO A 42 -17.89 39.93 5.01
N SER A 43 -17.86 41.13 4.41
CA SER A 43 -17.56 41.29 2.98
C SER A 43 -16.09 41.09 2.65
N PHE A 44 -15.16 41.47 3.54
CA PHE A 44 -13.73 41.20 3.37
C PHE A 44 -13.39 39.73 3.59
N ASN A 45 -14.03 39.10 4.59
CA ASN A 45 -13.84 37.67 4.85
C ASN A 45 -14.35 36.82 3.66
N ALA A 46 -15.46 37.20 3.04
CA ALA A 46 -16.02 36.50 1.90
C ALA A 46 -15.08 36.49 0.67
N VAL A 47 -14.36 37.58 0.39
CA VAL A 47 -13.41 37.63 -0.74
C VAL A 47 -12.23 36.69 -0.49
N ASN A 48 -11.70 36.67 0.73
CA ASN A 48 -10.59 35.78 1.08
C ASN A 48 -11.03 34.31 1.09
N GLU A 49 -12.21 34.02 1.61
CA GLU A 49 -12.81 32.69 1.59
C GLU A 49 -13.02 32.19 0.15
N ALA A 50 -13.58 33.02 -0.73
CA ALA A 50 -13.75 32.68 -2.14
C ALA A 50 -12.42 32.45 -2.87
N GLN A 51 -11.38 33.22 -2.55
CA GLN A 51 -10.04 33.00 -3.11
C GLN A 51 -9.43 31.68 -2.61
N GLN A 52 -9.57 31.38 -1.32
CA GLN A 52 -9.09 30.14 -0.73
C GLN A 52 -9.85 28.91 -1.28
N GLU A 53 -11.16 29.01 -1.44
CA GLU A 53 -12.00 27.97 -2.02
C GLU A 53 -11.62 27.72 -3.48
N ARG A 54 -11.44 28.78 -4.28
CA ARG A 54 -10.96 28.67 -5.66
C ARG A 54 -9.62 27.94 -5.73
N GLU A 55 -8.66 28.32 -4.89
CA GLU A 55 -7.33 27.70 -4.87
C GLU A 55 -7.43 26.23 -4.45
N THR A 56 -8.28 25.91 -3.46
CA THR A 56 -8.54 24.54 -3.02
C THR A 56 -9.14 23.70 -4.14
N LEU A 57 -10.15 24.22 -4.86
CA LEU A 57 -10.77 23.54 -6.00
C LEU A 57 -9.77 23.30 -7.13
N ILE A 58 -8.92 24.28 -7.45
CA ILE A 58 -7.87 24.13 -8.46
C ILE A 58 -6.88 23.03 -8.04
N ASN A 59 -6.44 23.03 -6.79
CA ASN A 59 -5.50 22.05 -6.29
C ASN A 59 -6.11 20.64 -6.23
N GLN A 60 -7.38 20.52 -5.88
CA GLN A 60 -8.11 19.25 -5.91
C GLN A 60 -8.26 18.74 -7.34
N ALA A 61 -8.66 19.58 -8.29
CA ALA A 61 -8.77 19.20 -9.70
C ALA A 61 -7.41 18.75 -10.29
N LYS A 62 -6.32 19.46 -9.95
CA LYS A 62 -4.96 19.06 -10.34
C LYS A 62 -4.57 17.71 -9.71
N ALA A 63 -4.89 17.49 -8.43
CA ALA A 63 -4.62 16.24 -7.75
C ALA A 63 -5.38 15.07 -8.40
N ASP A 64 -6.66 15.28 -8.72
CA ASP A 64 -7.50 14.27 -9.39
C ASP A 64 -6.98 13.95 -10.80
N TYR A 65 -6.63 14.97 -11.58
CA TYR A 65 -5.99 14.78 -12.88
C TYR A 65 -4.69 13.97 -12.77
N ASN A 66 -3.81 14.35 -11.83
CA ASN A 66 -2.54 13.69 -11.58
C ASN A 66 -2.70 12.28 -10.99
N ARG A 67 -3.88 11.92 -10.48
CA ARG A 67 -4.18 10.56 -10.02
C ARG A 67 -4.76 9.71 -11.15
N VAL A 68 -5.76 10.22 -11.87
CA VAL A 68 -6.54 9.42 -12.83
C VAL A 68 -5.74 9.14 -14.10
N ILE A 69 -5.08 10.14 -14.69
CA ILE A 69 -4.38 9.96 -15.97
C ILE A 69 -3.19 8.99 -15.83
N PRO A 70 -2.30 9.12 -14.83
CA PRO A 70 -1.19 8.18 -14.67
C PRO A 70 -1.66 6.78 -14.29
N ARG A 71 -2.70 6.66 -13.45
CA ARG A 71 -3.28 5.35 -13.11
C ARG A 71 -3.81 4.64 -14.36
N ALA A 72 -4.64 5.33 -15.16
CA ALA A 72 -5.21 4.74 -16.37
C ALA A 72 -4.12 4.33 -17.38
N ARG A 73 -3.06 5.14 -17.54
CA ARG A 73 -1.90 4.77 -18.36
C ARG A 73 -1.15 3.56 -17.79
N GLY A 74 -0.98 3.48 -16.48
CA GLY A 74 -0.36 2.34 -15.80
C GLY A 74 -1.14 1.05 -16.01
N GLU A 75 -2.46 1.09 -15.81
CA GLU A 75 -3.36 -0.06 -16.02
C GLU A 75 -3.37 -0.54 -17.47
N ALA A 76 -3.36 0.40 -18.44
CA ALA A 76 -3.25 0.08 -19.85
C ALA A 76 -1.91 -0.62 -20.17
N GLN A 77 -0.80 -0.07 -19.68
CA GLN A 77 0.52 -0.64 -19.90
C GLN A 77 0.67 -2.02 -19.23
N GLU A 78 0.15 -2.18 -18.01
CA GLU A 78 0.13 -3.45 -17.28
C GLU A 78 -0.63 -4.52 -18.07
N THR A 79 -1.77 -4.14 -18.65
CA THR A 79 -2.58 -5.05 -19.48
C THR A 79 -1.82 -5.51 -20.72
N ILE A 80 -1.14 -4.59 -21.41
CA ILE A 80 -0.31 -4.91 -22.58
C ILE A 80 0.83 -5.85 -22.19
N GLN A 81 1.60 -5.50 -21.15
CA GLN A 81 2.72 -6.33 -20.69
C GLN A 81 2.26 -7.73 -20.25
N ARG A 82 1.11 -7.82 -19.58
CA ARG A 82 0.53 -9.12 -19.21
C ARG A 82 0.16 -9.95 -20.44
N ALA A 83 -0.42 -9.33 -21.46
CA ALA A 83 -0.76 -10.01 -22.71
C ALA A 83 0.50 -10.49 -23.46
N GLU A 84 1.52 -9.65 -23.56
CA GLU A 84 2.81 -9.99 -24.16
C GLU A 84 3.52 -11.12 -23.39
N GLY A 85 3.50 -11.05 -22.05
CA GLY A 85 4.02 -12.09 -21.18
C GLY A 85 3.29 -13.42 -21.37
N TYR A 86 1.96 -13.40 -21.46
CA TYR A 86 1.15 -14.59 -21.73
C TYR A 86 1.47 -15.18 -23.11
N ALA A 87 1.55 -14.35 -24.15
CA ALA A 87 1.90 -14.80 -25.49
C ALA A 87 3.28 -15.45 -25.53
N SER A 88 4.28 -14.81 -24.91
CA SER A 88 5.65 -15.34 -24.81
C SER A 88 5.69 -16.66 -24.02
N GLN A 89 4.98 -16.73 -22.89
CA GLN A 89 4.85 -17.96 -22.10
C GLN A 89 4.21 -19.08 -22.92
N ARG A 90 3.18 -18.79 -23.72
CA ARG A 90 2.53 -19.77 -24.59
C ARG A 90 3.49 -20.31 -25.64
N ILE A 91 4.24 -19.44 -26.30
CA ILE A 91 5.24 -19.85 -27.30
C ILE A 91 6.31 -20.72 -26.66
N ASN A 92 6.93 -20.25 -25.57
CA ASN A 92 8.00 -20.99 -24.89
C ASN A 92 7.53 -22.34 -24.36
N ASN A 93 6.30 -22.42 -23.82
CA ASN A 93 5.72 -23.68 -23.38
C ASN A 93 5.54 -24.64 -24.56
N SER A 94 4.98 -24.16 -25.68
CA SER A 94 4.82 -24.98 -26.88
C SER A 94 6.15 -25.44 -27.46
N GLU A 95 7.17 -24.59 -27.50
CA GLU A 95 8.53 -24.97 -27.94
C GLU A 95 9.15 -26.02 -27.03
N GLY A 96 9.03 -25.84 -25.71
CA GLY A 96 9.52 -26.81 -24.72
C GLY A 96 8.79 -28.16 -24.79
N GLU A 97 7.48 -28.15 -25.04
CA GLU A 97 6.68 -29.35 -25.29
C GLU A 97 7.10 -30.07 -26.57
N VAL A 98 7.31 -29.33 -27.67
CA VAL A 98 7.79 -29.90 -28.94
C VAL A 98 9.18 -30.50 -28.78
N SER A 99 10.10 -29.81 -28.10
CA SER A 99 11.44 -30.34 -27.83
C SER A 99 11.35 -31.65 -27.04
N ARG A 100 10.60 -31.67 -25.93
CA ARG A 100 10.39 -32.88 -25.12
C ARG A 100 9.76 -34.02 -25.93
N PHE A 101 8.79 -33.71 -26.78
CA PHE A 101 8.14 -34.70 -27.64
C PHE A 101 9.12 -35.31 -28.64
N ASN A 102 9.96 -34.47 -29.30
CA ASN A 102 10.95 -34.94 -30.26
C ASN A 102 12.01 -35.83 -29.60
N ASP A 103 12.48 -35.46 -28.42
CA ASP A 103 13.42 -36.26 -27.64
C ASP A 103 12.81 -37.63 -27.31
N LEU A 104 11.58 -37.65 -26.80
CA LEU A 104 10.85 -38.87 -26.48
C LEU A 104 10.58 -39.73 -27.73
N TYR A 105 10.23 -39.12 -28.85
CA TYR A 105 10.00 -39.81 -30.12
C TYR A 105 11.27 -40.49 -30.63
N SER A 106 12.43 -39.83 -30.47
CA SER A 106 13.72 -40.41 -30.84
C SER A 106 14.08 -41.64 -30.01
N GLU A 107 13.71 -41.67 -28.71
CA GLU A 107 13.88 -42.85 -27.85
C GLU A 107 12.86 -43.94 -28.16
N TYR A 108 11.62 -43.55 -28.45
CA TYR A 108 10.55 -44.47 -28.80
C TYR A 108 10.89 -45.31 -30.04
N ILE A 109 11.50 -44.70 -31.06
CA ILE A 109 11.97 -45.42 -32.26
C ILE A 109 13.02 -46.47 -31.89
N LYS A 110 13.91 -46.18 -30.93
CA LYS A 110 14.97 -47.12 -30.50
C LYS A 110 14.40 -48.28 -29.70
N ALA A 111 13.47 -48.02 -28.79
CA ALA A 111 12.93 -49.03 -27.89
C ALA A 111 11.45 -48.72 -27.50
N PRO A 112 10.46 -49.16 -28.29
CA PRO A 112 9.07 -48.76 -28.10
C PRO A 112 8.42 -49.37 -26.85
N GLN A 113 8.76 -50.61 -26.50
CA GLN A 113 8.11 -51.32 -25.37
C GLN A 113 8.50 -50.73 -24.01
N VAL A 114 9.80 -50.46 -23.80
CA VAL A 114 10.29 -49.88 -22.54
C VAL A 114 9.83 -48.44 -22.35
N THR A 115 9.75 -47.66 -23.45
CA THR A 115 9.30 -46.27 -23.42
C THR A 115 7.83 -46.18 -23.01
N LYS A 116 6.95 -47.04 -23.57
CA LYS A 116 5.53 -47.09 -23.17
C LYS A 116 5.35 -47.49 -21.71
N GLN A 117 6.09 -48.51 -21.27
CA GLN A 117 6.01 -48.97 -19.88
C GLN A 117 6.48 -47.89 -18.91
N ARG A 118 7.56 -47.17 -19.25
CA ARG A 118 8.08 -46.05 -18.45
C ARG A 118 7.04 -44.93 -18.30
N ILE A 119 6.48 -44.45 -19.42
CA ILE A 119 5.45 -43.39 -19.40
C ILE A 119 4.24 -43.84 -18.55
N PHE A 120 3.83 -45.10 -18.67
CA PHE A 120 2.72 -45.63 -17.88
C PHE A 120 3.03 -45.61 -16.37
N LEU A 121 4.22 -46.03 -15.97
CA LEU A 121 4.62 -46.02 -14.56
C LEU A 121 4.78 -44.59 -14.02
N GLU A 122 5.42 -43.69 -14.77
CA GLU A 122 5.58 -42.28 -14.40
C GLU A 122 4.22 -41.56 -14.29
N THR A 123 3.33 -41.76 -15.25
CA THR A 123 1.97 -41.21 -15.16
C THR A 123 1.24 -41.78 -13.96
N MET A 124 1.30 -43.09 -13.73
CA MET A 124 0.67 -43.73 -12.57
C MET A 124 1.23 -43.18 -11.25
N GLU A 125 2.53 -42.97 -11.12
CA GLU A 125 3.16 -42.32 -9.96
C GLU A 125 2.64 -40.89 -9.73
N GLU A 126 2.34 -40.14 -10.79
CA GLU A 126 1.81 -38.78 -10.66
C GLU A 126 0.31 -38.74 -10.29
N VAL A 127 -0.51 -39.65 -10.84
CA VAL A 127 -1.96 -39.69 -10.56
C VAL A 127 -2.32 -40.44 -9.28
N LEU A 128 -1.57 -41.49 -8.89
CA LEU A 128 -1.83 -42.27 -7.67
C LEU A 128 -1.96 -41.43 -6.40
N PRO A 129 -1.10 -40.43 -6.11
CA PRO A 129 -1.24 -39.59 -4.92
C PRO A 129 -2.37 -38.56 -5.04
N LYS A 130 -2.72 -38.15 -6.27
CA LYS A 130 -3.85 -37.22 -6.53
C LYS A 130 -5.20 -37.93 -6.42
N MET A 131 -5.24 -39.23 -6.68
CA MET A 131 -6.37 -40.08 -6.34
C MET A 131 -6.35 -40.36 -4.84
N GLY A 132 -7.06 -39.56 -4.05
CA GLY A 132 -7.17 -39.75 -2.59
C GLY A 132 -7.54 -41.18 -2.19
N LYS A 133 -7.30 -41.55 -0.91
CA LYS A 133 -7.48 -42.91 -0.33
C LYS A 133 -8.67 -43.66 -0.95
N LYS A 134 -8.42 -44.45 -1.98
CA LYS A 134 -9.40 -45.34 -2.58
C LYS A 134 -9.09 -46.76 -2.13
N ILE A 135 -9.97 -47.30 -1.30
CA ILE A 135 -9.93 -48.70 -0.89
C ILE A 135 -10.37 -49.50 -2.12
N ILE A 136 -9.42 -50.16 -2.77
CA ILE A 136 -9.72 -51.14 -3.82
C ILE A 136 -9.99 -52.45 -3.08
N THR A 137 -11.28 -52.75 -2.87
CA THR A 137 -11.72 -54.03 -2.32
C THR A 137 -11.93 -54.99 -3.48
N ASP A 138 -11.20 -56.11 -3.47
CA ASP A 138 -11.51 -57.27 -4.32
C ASP A 138 -12.88 -57.83 -3.93
N GLU A 139 -13.62 -58.41 -4.87
CA GLU A 139 -15.00 -58.89 -4.69
C GLU A 139 -15.13 -59.91 -3.53
N SER A 140 -13.99 -60.47 -3.09
CA SER A 140 -13.85 -61.40 -1.96
C SER A 140 -13.14 -60.84 -0.71
N GLY A 141 -13.14 -59.51 -0.49
CA GLY A 141 -13.10 -58.88 0.84
C GLY A 141 -11.99 -59.23 1.85
N SER A 142 -10.88 -59.87 1.48
CA SER A 142 -9.97 -60.48 2.47
C SER A 142 -8.49 -60.08 2.40
N ASN A 143 -8.08 -59.07 1.62
CA ASN A 143 -6.68 -58.61 1.70
C ASN A 143 -6.53 -57.12 1.41
N VAL A 144 -6.78 -56.31 2.43
CA VAL A 144 -6.28 -54.93 2.46
C VAL A 144 -4.79 -54.99 2.80
N LEU A 145 -3.90 -54.79 1.82
CA LEU A 145 -2.50 -54.46 2.13
C LEU A 145 -2.45 -52.99 2.57
N PRO A 146 -2.19 -52.69 3.86
CA PRO A 146 -2.06 -51.32 4.31
C PRO A 146 -0.68 -50.81 3.91
N LEU A 147 -0.57 -50.25 2.71
CA LEU A 147 0.55 -49.37 2.40
C LEU A 147 0.22 -48.01 3.02
N LEU A 148 0.75 -47.72 4.22
CA LEU A 148 1.06 -46.38 4.80
C LEU A 148 1.05 -46.43 6.35
N GLN A 149 2.10 -46.95 6.97
CA GLN A 149 2.39 -46.72 8.40
C GLN A 149 3.75 -46.07 8.67
N MET A 150 4.42 -45.50 7.66
CA MET A 150 5.72 -44.83 7.85
C MET A 150 5.74 -43.38 7.36
N GLN A 151 4.89 -42.50 7.93
CA GLN A 151 5.15 -41.04 7.96
C GLN A 151 4.06 -40.32 8.75
N LEU A 152 3.97 -40.61 10.05
CA LEU A 152 3.25 -39.74 10.97
C LEU A 152 4.01 -39.66 12.30
N ASP A 153 5.30 -39.30 12.22
CA ASP A 153 6.01 -38.77 13.38
C ASP A 153 6.99 -37.70 12.90
N GLY A 154 6.47 -36.46 12.86
CA GLY A 154 7.23 -35.22 12.63
C GLY A 154 7.03 -34.31 13.85
N PRO A 155 8.06 -33.53 14.23
CA PRO A 155 8.39 -33.26 15.62
C PRO A 155 7.40 -32.32 16.32
N ARG A 156 7.06 -32.69 17.56
CA ARG A 156 6.36 -31.87 18.54
C ARG A 156 7.10 -30.53 18.74
N GLN A 157 6.51 -29.44 18.28
CA GLN A 157 6.93 -28.10 18.69
C GLN A 157 6.53 -27.87 20.14
N THR A 158 7.52 -27.84 21.02
CA THR A 158 7.42 -27.36 22.39
C THR A 158 7.35 -25.84 22.38
N SER A 159 6.16 -25.28 22.56
CA SER A 159 6.01 -23.84 22.82
C SER A 159 6.36 -23.56 24.28
N ASN A 160 7.59 -23.10 24.51
CA ASN A 160 8.02 -22.53 25.78
C ASN A 160 7.13 -21.35 26.18
N SER A 161 6.55 -21.44 27.37
CA SER A 161 5.93 -20.33 28.10
C SER A 161 7.01 -19.33 28.53
N THR A 162 7.15 -18.22 27.81
CA THR A 162 7.92 -17.06 28.29
C THR A 162 7.09 -16.33 29.34
N GLN A 163 7.42 -16.63 30.58
CA GLN A 163 7.05 -15.92 31.79
C GLN A 163 7.73 -14.54 31.75
N ASN A 164 7.01 -13.50 31.35
CA ASN A 164 7.49 -12.12 31.46
C ASN A 164 6.86 -11.48 32.70
N ASN A 165 7.63 -11.52 33.79
CA ASN A 165 7.45 -10.68 34.96
C ASN A 165 7.72 -9.23 34.56
N ASN A 166 6.76 -8.32 34.78
CA ASN A 166 7.13 -6.97 35.12
C ASN A 166 6.12 -6.36 36.10
N GLY A 167 6.55 -6.26 37.36
CA GLY A 167 5.89 -5.49 38.40
C GLY A 167 6.68 -4.22 38.68
N GLY A 168 5.95 -3.13 38.92
CA GLY A 168 6.35 -1.98 39.74
C GLY A 168 7.35 -1.00 39.14
N ASN A 169 6.90 0.20 38.79
CA ASN A 169 6.72 1.35 39.70
C ASN A 169 5.99 2.49 38.97
#